data_AF-A0A8T5RMB1-F1
#
_entry.id   AF-A0A8T5RMB1-F1
#
_cell.length_a   1.000
_cell.length_b   1.000
_cell.length_c   1.000
_cell.angle_alpha   90.00
_cell.angle_beta   90.00
_cell.angle_gamma   90.00
#
_symmetry.space_group_name_H-M   'P 1'
#
loop_
_entity.id
_entity.type
_entity.pdbx_description
1 polymer ?
#
loop_
_entity_poly.entity_id
_entity_poly.type
_entity_poly.pdbx_seq_one_letter_code
_entity_poly.pdbx_strand_id
1 'polypeptide(L)' 'MTFDKFTIKVQEGLKAAQSLAQNNENQKIEPLHLLVSLIEQQDGIATPLFQKLGVNLYTLSNDVKVS' A
#
# COMPACT_ATOMS: atom_id res chain seq x y z
N MET A 1 -10.41 -5.43 13.88
CA MET A 1 -11.22 -5.17 12.67
C MET A 1 -11.51 -6.48 11.97
N THR A 2 -12.70 -6.63 11.40
CA THR A 2 -13.09 -7.81 10.61
C THR A 2 -12.95 -7.45 9.13
N PHE A 3 -11.97 -8.03 8.43
CA PHE A 3 -11.59 -7.65 7.06
C PHE A 3 -12.28 -8.48 5.98
N ASP A 4 -13.17 -9.37 6.39
CA ASP A 4 -13.80 -10.42 5.59
C ASP A 4 -14.70 -9.86 4.47
N LYS A 5 -15.06 -8.57 4.56
CA LYS A 5 -15.84 -7.84 3.54
C LYS A 5 -15.00 -7.31 2.38
N PHE A 6 -13.68 -7.36 2.48
CA PHE A 6 -12.78 -6.90 1.42
C PHE A 6 -12.39 -8.05 0.49
N THR A 7 -11.98 -7.71 -0.73
CA THR A 7 -11.39 -8.69 -1.65
C THR A 7 -10.10 -9.26 -1.08
N ILE A 8 -9.72 -10.46 -1.52
CA ILE A 8 -8.48 -11.13 -1.07
C ILE A 8 -7.25 -10.21 -1.26
N LYS A 9 -7.15 -9.53 -2.41
CA LYS A 9 -6.06 -8.58 -2.67
C LYS A 9 -6.03 -7.41 -1.68
N VAL A 10 -7.18 -6.86 -1.30
CA VAL A 10 -7.22 -5.79 -0.29
C VAL A 10 -6.84 -6.32 1.09
N GLN A 11 -7.25 -7.53 1.45
CA GLN A 11 -6.84 -8.16 2.71
C GLN A 11 -5.33 -8.43 2.75
N GLU A 12 -4.73 -8.88 1.65
CA GLU A 12 -3.26 -9.02 1.51
C GLU A 12 -2.55 -7.68 1.67
N GLY A 13 -3.04 -6.63 1.01
CA GLY A 13 -2.49 -5.27 1.13
C GLY A 13 -2.54 -4.75 2.56
N LEU A 14 -3.66 -4.93 3.27
CA LEU A 14 -3.80 -4.54 4.67
C LEU A 14 -2.83 -5.29 5.59
N LYS A 15 -2.60 -6.58 5.35
CA LYS A 15 -1.60 -7.36 6.10
C LYS A 15 -0.18 -6.82 5.85
N ALA A 16 0.17 -6.55 4.59
CA ALA A 16 1.46 -5.97 4.24
C ALA A 16 1.65 -4.56 4.85
N ALA A 17 0.61 -3.73 4.84
CA ALA A 17 0.61 -2.42 5.49
C ALA A 17 0.84 -2.52 7.01
N GLN A 18 0.25 -3.54 7.66
CA GLN A 18 0.47 -3.80 9.08
C GLN A 18 1.93 -4.19 9.38
N SER A 19 2.52 -5.07 8.56
CA SER A 19 3.94 -5.42 8.68
C SER A 19 4.84 -4.21 8.44
N LEU A 20 4.53 -3.36 7.46
CA LEU A 20 5.24 -2.10 7.22
C LEU A 20 5.19 -1.17 8.44
N ALA A 21 4.01 -0.97 9.04
CA ALA A 21 3.89 -0.15 10.25
C ALA A 21 4.71 -0.72 11.41
N GLN A 22 4.68 -2.04 11.63
CA GLN A 22 5.47 -2.70 12.67
C GLN A 22 6.98 -2.55 12.45
N ASN A 23 7.44 -2.71 11.21
CA ASN A 23 8.86 -2.56 10.86
C ASN A 23 9.36 -1.13 11.05
N ASN A 24 8.48 -0.14 10.90
CA ASN A 24 8.76 1.28 11.15
C ASN A 24 8.44 1.73 12.58
N GLU A 25 8.22 0.78 13.51
CA GLU A 25 7.89 1.03 14.92
C GLU A 25 6.62 1.91 15.13
N ASN A 26 5.77 1.99 14.11
CA ASN A 26 4.52 2.71 14.15
C ASN A 26 3.43 1.84 14.78
N GLN A 27 2.88 2.30 15.91
CA GLN A 27 1.82 1.60 16.65
C GLN A 27 0.50 1.50 15.88
N LYS A 28 0.32 2.32 14.84
CA LYS A 28 -0.89 2.38 14.02
C LYS A 28 -0.53 2.27 12.55
N ILE A 29 -1.43 1.65 11.79
CA ILE A 29 -1.35 1.68 10.33
C ILE A 29 -1.75 3.10 9.88
N GLU A 30 -0.75 3.87 9.46
CA GLU A 30 -0.98 5.13 8.75
C GLU A 30 -1.32 4.89 7.26
N PRO A 31 -2.05 5.82 6.60
CA PRO A 31 -2.39 5.73 5.18
C PRO A 31 -1.19 5.49 4.25
N LEU A 32 -0.01 5.99 4.60
CA LEU A 32 1.22 5.79 3.84
C LEU A 32 1.63 4.32 3.75
N HIS A 33 1.53 3.56 4.85
CA HIS A 33 1.84 2.12 4.83
C HIS A 33 0.90 1.37 3.88
N LEU A 34 -0.38 1.74 3.87
CA LEU A 34 -1.35 1.16 2.96
C LEU A 34 -1.01 1.52 1.51
N LEU A 35 -0.69 2.79 1.23
CA LEU A 35 -0.31 3.23 -0.11
C LEU A 35 0.92 2.48 -0.63
N VAL A 36 2.00 2.39 0.16
CA VAL A 36 3.20 1.62 -0.17
C VAL A 36 2.82 0.16 -0.47
N SER A 37 2.06 -0.47 0.42
CA SER A 37 1.66 -1.88 0.26
C SER A 37 0.85 -2.13 -1.01
N LEU A 38 -0.01 -1.18 -1.42
CA LEU A 38 -0.84 -1.31 -2.61
C LEU A 38 -0.05 -1.09 -3.91
N ILE A 39 0.92 -0.17 -3.90
CA ILE A 39 1.79 0.08 -5.07
C ILE A 39 2.77 -1.08 -5.28
N GLU A 40 3.29 -1.67 -4.21
CA GLU A 40 4.22 -2.80 -4.26
C GLU A 40 3.52 -4.16 -4.45
N GLN A 41 2.20 -4.21 -4.29
CA GLN A 41 1.44 -5.45 -4.44
C GLN A 41 1.48 -5.98 -5.87
N GLN A 42 1.99 -7.21 -6.02
CA GLN A 42 1.95 -7.94 -7.29
C GLN A 42 0.51 -8.28 -7.69
N ASP A 43 0.23 -8.11 -8.99
CA ASP A 43 -1.10 -8.26 -9.58
C ASP A 43 -2.18 -7.38 -8.92
N GLY A 44 -1.76 -6.28 -8.28
CA GLY A 44 -2.64 -5.26 -7.73
C GLY A 44 -3.13 -4.27 -8.78
N ILE A 45 -4.20 -3.53 -8.45
CA ILE A 45 -4.79 -2.54 -9.36
C ILE A 45 -4.22 -1.13 -9.19
N ALA A 46 -3.45 -0.86 -8.14
CA ALA A 46 -2.98 0.49 -7.82
C ALA A 46 -2.01 1.01 -8.89
N THR A 47 -1.00 0.23 -9.23
CA THR A 47 -0.02 0.53 -10.29
C THR A 47 -0.68 0.89 -11.63
N PRO A 48 -1.52 0.04 -12.24
CA PRO A 48 -2.17 0.38 -13.51
C PRO A 48 -3.14 1.56 -13.40
N LEU A 49 -3.78 1.76 -12.24
CA LEU A 49 -4.64 2.92 -11.99
C LEU A 49 -3.84 4.23 -12.00
N PHE A 50 -2.74 4.28 -11.24
CA PHE A 50 -1.87 5.47 -11.19
C PHE A 50 -1.22 5.75 -12.55
N GLN A 51 -0.79 4.72 -13.28
CA GLN A 51 -0.30 4.88 -14.65
C GLN A 51 -1.36 5.50 -15.57
N LYS A 52 -2.61 5.02 -15.48
CA LYS A 52 -3.73 5.57 -16.28
C LYS A 52 -4.05 7.03 -15.93
N LEU A 53 -3.80 7.43 -14.69
CA LEU A 53 -3.93 8.82 -14.22
C LEU A 53 -2.73 9.71 -14.59
N GLY A 54 -1.70 9.16 -15.27
CA GLY A 54 -0.49 9.89 -15.64
C GLY A 54 0.47 10.14 -14.47
N VAL A 55 0.33 9.40 -13.37
CA VAL A 55 1.21 9.53 -12.21
C VAL A 55 2.55 8.84 -12.49
N ASN A 56 3.65 9.55 -12.21
CA ASN A 56 4.98 8.96 -12.26
C ASN A 56 5.18 8.03 -11.06
N LEU A 57 5.07 6.73 -11.29
CA LEU A 57 5.23 5.72 -10.25
C LEU A 57 6.63 5.65 -9.64
N TYR A 58 7.67 6.03 -10.38
CA TYR A 58 9.03 6.08 -9.85
C TYR A 58 9.14 7.18 -8.78
N THR A 59 8.67 8.39 -9.11
CA THR A 59 8.62 9.52 -8.16
C THR A 59 7.72 9.18 -6.98
N LEU A 60 6.50 8.69 -7.23
CA LEU A 60 5.56 8.34 -6.17
C LEU A 60 6.16 7.31 -5.21
N SER A 61 6.79 6.26 -5.72
CA SER A 61 7.41 5.20 -4.91
C SER A 61 8.56 5.73 -4.04
N ASN A 62 9.33 6.70 -4.54
CA ASN A 62 10.39 7.32 -3.76
C ASN A 62 9.81 8.22 -2.66
N ASP A 63 8.79 9.02 -2.97
CA ASP A 63 8.19 9.94 -2.01
C ASP A 63 7.57 9.19 -0.82
N VAL A 64 6.94 8.04 -1.06
CA VAL A 64 6.26 7.25 -0.01
C VAL A 64 7.20 6.36 0.82
N LYS A 65 8.43 6.11 0.36
CA LYS A 65 9.43 5.28 1.08
C LYS A 65 10.32 6.08 2.02
N VAL A 66 10.34 7.40 1.88
CA VAL A 66 11.22 8.33 2.61
C VAL A 66 10.53 8.89 3.87
N SER A 67 9.23 8.61 4.08
CA SER A 67 8.45 8.96 5.28
C SER A 67 8.17 7.74 6.15
#